data_AF-A0A1I7BKB9-F1
#
_entry.id   AF-A0A1I7BKB9-F1
#
_cell.length_a   1.000
_cell.length_b   1.000
_cell.length_c   1.000
_cell.angle_alpha   90.00
_cell.angle_beta   90.00
_cell.angle_gamma   90.00
#
_symmetry.space_group_name_H-M   'P 1'
#
loop_
_entity.id
_entity.type
_entity.pdbx_description
1 polymer ?
#
loop_
_entity_poly.entity_id
_entity_poly.type
_entity_poly.pdbx_seq_one_letter_code
_entity_poly.pdbx_strand_id
1 'polypeptide(L)'
;MRVASITIGVNEVSNWKVEDQVQLPEGKKLAPVFLPEVRPLHEVLHRPTLDERLPALLLPDLSETDILLPTELSEMRKELQRLFAAAALREQGERKRILKSVADLLMGDVLLDEDLQAALAMLLQG
;
A
#
# COMPACT_ATOMS: atom_id res chain seq x y z
N MET A 1 -24.46 16.84 14.20
CA MET A 1 -24.58 16.13 12.91
C MET A 1 -25.84 16.65 12.21
N ARG A 2 -25.71 17.40 11.11
CA ARG A 2 -26.85 18.00 10.38
C ARG A 2 -27.14 17.15 9.15
N VAL A 3 -28.25 16.41 9.17
CA VAL A 3 -28.77 15.66 8.03
C VAL A 3 -29.51 16.66 7.14
N ALA A 4 -29.04 16.86 5.91
CA ALA A 4 -29.69 17.76 4.95
C ALA A 4 -30.68 16.98 4.09
N SER A 5 -31.93 17.46 3.99
CA SER A 5 -32.92 16.93 3.07
C SER A 5 -32.55 17.31 1.64
N ILE A 6 -32.44 16.32 0.75
CA ILE A 6 -32.16 16.53 -0.67
C ILE A 6 -33.46 16.99 -1.33
N THR A 7 -33.62 18.30 -1.51
CA THR A 7 -34.80 18.92 -2.15
C THR A 7 -34.41 19.64 -3.43
N ILE A 8 -33.98 18.88 -4.45
CA ILE A 8 -33.91 19.37 -5.82
C ILE A 8 -34.47 18.29 -6.74
N GLY A 9 -35.61 18.56 -7.39
CA GLY A 9 -36.22 17.69 -8.40
C GLY A 9 -37.20 16.62 -7.89
N VAL A 10 -37.71 16.74 -6.67
CA VAL A 10 -38.62 15.74 -6.06
C VAL A 10 -40.06 16.27 -6.08
N ASN A 11 -40.94 15.65 -6.87
CA ASN A 11 -42.34 16.07 -7.01
C ASN A 11 -43.24 15.64 -5.84
N GLU A 12 -42.82 14.69 -5.01
CA GLU A 12 -43.53 14.28 -3.80
C GLU A 12 -42.54 13.77 -2.75
N VAL A 13 -42.62 14.30 -1.53
CA VAL A 13 -41.85 13.82 -0.38
C VAL A 13 -42.83 13.12 0.56
N SER A 14 -42.89 11.79 0.48
CA SER A 14 -43.62 10.99 1.46
C SER A 14 -42.80 10.95 2.75
N ASN A 15 -43.17 11.77 3.74
CA ASN A 15 -42.60 11.72 5.07
C ASN A 15 -43.04 10.42 5.76
N TRP A 16 -42.17 9.41 5.79
CA TRP A 16 -42.35 8.24 6.66
C TRP A 16 -42.26 8.67 8.12
N LYS A 17 -43.36 8.53 8.85
CA LYS A 17 -43.37 8.69 10.30
C LYS A 17 -42.89 7.38 10.93
N VAL A 18 -42.15 7.50 12.03
CA VAL A 18 -41.53 6.40 12.79
C VAL A 18 -42.54 5.33 13.28
N GLU A 19 -43.84 5.61 13.18
CA GLU A 19 -44.93 4.70 13.57
C GLU A 19 -45.44 3.79 12.44
N ASP A 20 -44.95 3.93 11.21
CA ASP A 20 -45.28 2.99 10.13
C ASP A 20 -44.63 1.64 10.44
N GLN A 21 -45.39 0.76 11.09
CA GLN A 21 -44.96 -0.57 11.51
C GLN A 21 -44.49 -1.36 10.30
N VAL A 22 -43.17 -1.47 10.16
CA VAL A 22 -42.55 -2.36 9.18
C VAL A 22 -42.79 -3.79 9.65
N GLN A 23 -43.81 -4.46 9.10
CA GLN A 23 -44.00 -5.89 9.27
C GLN A 23 -42.93 -6.64 8.47
N LEU A 24 -41.78 -6.88 9.10
CA LEU A 24 -40.76 -7.78 8.56
C LEU A 24 -41.13 -9.23 8.90
N PRO A 25 -41.00 -10.18 7.96
CA PRO A 25 -41.07 -11.60 8.28
C PRO A 25 -39.99 -11.97 9.31
N GLU A 26 -40.32 -12.88 10.23
CA GLU A 26 -39.41 -13.28 11.32
C GLU A 26 -38.01 -13.66 10.80
N GLY A 27 -36.96 -13.06 11.38
CA GLY A 27 -35.57 -13.39 11.11
C GLY A 27 -34.81 -12.45 10.15
N LYS A 28 -35.45 -11.44 9.54
CA LYS A 28 -34.74 -10.46 8.69
C LYS A 28 -34.43 -9.16 9.46
N LYS A 29 -33.15 -8.82 9.58
CA LYS A 29 -32.69 -7.51 10.06
C LYS A 29 -32.73 -6.51 8.90
N LEU A 30 -33.17 -5.28 9.19
CA LEU A 30 -33.09 -4.17 8.23
C LEU A 30 -31.64 -3.95 7.81
N ALA A 31 -31.40 -3.82 6.50
CA ALA A 31 -30.13 -3.32 6.02
C ALA A 31 -29.92 -1.89 6.56
N PRO A 32 -28.69 -1.51 6.95
CA PRO A 32 -28.43 -0.16 7.42
C PRO A 32 -28.83 0.85 6.34
N VAL A 33 -29.64 1.83 6.73
CA VAL A 33 -30.09 2.91 5.84
C VAL A 33 -28.87 3.74 5.46
N PHE A 34 -28.60 3.83 4.15
CA PHE A 34 -27.54 4.69 3.64
C PHE A 34 -27.92 6.15 3.86
N LEU A 35 -27.22 6.81 4.78
CA LEU A 35 -27.37 8.23 5.07
C LEU A 35 -26.21 8.98 4.40
N PRO A 36 -26.44 9.74 3.31
CA PRO A 36 -25.38 10.48 2.67
C PRO A 36 -24.82 11.55 3.62
N GLU A 37 -23.52 11.48 3.88
CA GLU A 37 -22.82 12.52 4.64
C GLU A 37 -22.66 13.78 3.81
N VAL A 38 -23.01 14.93 4.39
CA VAL A 38 -22.81 16.23 3.74
C VAL A 38 -21.31 16.54 3.72
N ARG A 39 -20.70 16.43 2.54
CA ARG A 39 -19.31 16.86 2.29
C ARG A 39 -19.31 18.19 1.53
N PRO A 40 -18.35 19.10 1.78
CA PRO A 40 -18.25 20.34 1.04
C PRO A 40 -18.06 20.06 -0.46
N LEU A 41 -18.74 20.84 -1.30
CA LEU A 41 -18.80 20.61 -2.75
C LEU A 41 -17.42 20.51 -3.40
N HIS A 42 -16.42 21.24 -2.89
CA HIS A 42 -15.05 21.19 -3.42
C HIS A 42 -14.41 19.80 -3.26
N GLU A 43 -14.73 19.02 -2.21
CA GLU A 43 -14.17 17.68 -2.01
C GLU A 43 -14.74 16.67 -3.00
N VAL A 44 -15.96 16.92 -3.47
CA VAL A 44 -16.61 16.10 -4.49
C VAL A 44 -16.11 16.49 -5.89
N LEU A 45 -15.94 17.78 -6.13
CA LEU A 45 -15.48 18.32 -7.42
C LEU A 45 -13.97 18.20 -7.64
N HIS A 46 -13.18 18.05 -6.58
CA HIS A 46 -11.72 17.89 -6.63
C HIS A 46 -11.30 16.53 -6.06
N ARG A 47 -12.04 15.47 -6.43
CA ARG A 47 -11.57 14.12 -6.14
C ARG A 47 -10.24 13.93 -6.85
N PRO A 48 -9.19 13.53 -6.11
CA PRO A 48 -7.91 13.33 -6.73
C PRO A 48 -7.99 12.20 -7.75
N THR A 49 -7.36 12.42 -8.90
CA THR A 49 -7.32 11.44 -9.98
C THR A 49 -6.61 10.16 -9.52
N LEU A 50 -6.77 9.06 -10.27
CA LEU A 50 -6.07 7.81 -9.94
C LEU A 50 -4.55 8.03 -9.89
N ASP A 51 -4.02 8.85 -10.80
CA ASP A 51 -2.60 9.20 -10.87
C ASP A 51 -2.14 10.02 -9.66
N GLU A 52 -2.99 10.92 -9.15
CA GLU A 52 -2.70 11.68 -7.91
C GLU A 52 -2.76 10.80 -6.66
N ARG A 53 -3.55 9.72 -6.68
CA ARG A 53 -3.69 8.78 -5.57
C ARG A 53 -2.66 7.65 -5.60
N LEU A 54 -2.12 7.34 -6.79
CA LEU A 54 -1.23 6.21 -7.01
C LEU A 54 -0.01 6.24 -6.08
N PRO A 55 0.69 7.38 -5.87
CA PRO A 55 1.83 7.44 -4.98
C PRO A 55 1.47 7.07 -3.54
N ALA A 56 0.34 7.56 -3.03
CA ALA A 56 -0.13 7.29 -1.67
C ALA A 56 -0.67 5.86 -1.48
N LEU A 57 -1.04 5.17 -2.56
CA LEU A 57 -1.50 3.77 -2.53
C LEU A 57 -0.36 2.77 -2.70
N LEU A 58 0.71 3.16 -3.42
CA LEU A 58 1.89 2.32 -3.67
C LEU A 58 2.97 2.49 -2.61
N LEU A 59 3.03 3.66 -1.96
CA LEU A 59 3.93 3.87 -0.83
C LEU A 59 3.22 3.38 0.44
N PRO A 60 3.73 2.34 1.10
CA PRO A 60 3.27 2.02 2.44
C PRO A 60 3.52 3.25 3.34
N ASP A 61 2.63 3.47 4.30
CA ASP A 61 2.76 4.54 5.29
C ASP A 61 3.92 4.18 6.23
N LEU A 62 5.16 4.40 5.78
CA LEU A 62 6.40 4.01 6.45
C LEU A 62 6.77 5.00 7.55
N SER A 63 5.81 5.44 8.35
CA SER A 63 5.99 6.57 9.26
C SER A 63 6.82 6.26 10.51
N GLU A 64 7.21 5.02 10.81
CA GLU A 64 7.97 4.71 12.03
C GLU A 64 8.95 3.52 11.93
N THR A 65 9.81 3.49 10.91
CA THR A 65 10.95 2.56 10.98
C THR A 65 12.20 3.23 10.43
N ASP A 66 13.33 3.00 11.11
CA ASP A 66 14.70 3.22 10.63
C ASP A 66 14.96 2.32 9.40
N ILE A 67 14.16 2.50 8.35
CA ILE A 67 14.35 1.83 7.08
C ILE A 67 15.49 2.57 6.43
N LEU A 68 16.65 1.91 6.40
CA LEU A 68 17.79 2.31 5.59
C LEU A 68 17.29 2.70 4.19
N LEU A 69 17.81 3.80 3.67
CA LEU A 69 17.47 4.25 2.32
C LEU A 69 17.76 3.10 1.33
N PRO A 70 17.02 2.95 0.21
CA PRO A 70 17.24 1.87 -0.74
C PRO A 70 18.70 1.74 -1.19
N THR A 71 19.39 2.88 -1.34
CA THR A 71 20.83 2.93 -1.63
C THR A 71 21.68 2.33 -0.51
N GLU A 72 21.38 2.66 0.75
CA GLU A 72 22.08 2.14 1.93
C GLU A 72 21.85 0.64 2.10
N LEU A 73 20.63 0.15 1.83
CA LEU A 73 20.32 -1.28 1.83
C LEU A 73 21.11 -2.04 0.75
N SER A 74 21.23 -1.45 -0.45
CA SER A 74 21.98 -2.06 -1.54
C SER A 74 23.48 -2.13 -1.23
N GLU A 75 24.07 -1.04 -0.72
CA GLU A 75 25.48 -1.03 -0.32
C GLU A 75 25.75 -1.98 0.85
N MET A 76 24.87 -2.03 1.85
CA MET A 76 24.99 -2.98 2.96
C MET A 76 24.94 -4.44 2.46
N ARG A 77 24.08 -4.75 1.48
CA ARG A 77 24.05 -6.09 0.85
C ARG A 77 25.36 -6.42 0.14
N LYS A 78 25.93 -5.48 -0.60
CA LYS A 78 27.26 -5.66 -1.25
C LYS A 78 28.36 -5.90 -0.21
N GLU A 79 28.35 -5.16 0.90
CA GLU A 79 29.34 -5.35 1.98
C GLU A 79 29.19 -6.72 2.66
N LEU A 80 27.96 -7.11 3.02
CA LEU A 80 27.69 -8.42 3.61
C LEU A 80 28.10 -9.56 2.67
N GLN A 81 27.79 -9.44 1.38
CA GLN A 81 28.20 -10.41 0.36
C GLN A 81 29.72 -10.62 0.38
N ARG A 82 30.50 -9.53 0.40
CA ARG A 82 31.97 -9.59 0.45
C ARG A 82 32.48 -10.21 1.75
N LEU A 83 31.85 -9.88 2.88
CA LEU A 83 32.22 -10.44 4.19
C LEU A 83 31.99 -11.96 4.23
N PHE A 84 30.82 -12.43 3.78
CA PHE A 84 30.52 -13.87 3.74
C PHE A 84 31.41 -14.61 2.75
N ALA A 85 31.70 -14.03 1.58
CA ALA A 85 32.64 -14.61 0.63
C ALA A 85 34.06 -14.73 1.22
N ALA A 86 34.55 -13.69 1.89
CA ALA A 86 35.85 -13.69 2.54
C ALA A 86 35.92 -14.67 3.72
N ALA A 87 34.85 -14.78 4.50
CA ALA A 87 34.74 -15.75 5.59
C ALA A 87 34.72 -17.20 5.06
N ALA A 88 34.00 -17.46 3.97
CA ALA A 88 33.96 -18.77 3.33
C ALA A 88 35.34 -19.25 2.84
N LEU A 89 36.24 -18.33 2.45
CA LEU A 89 37.60 -18.68 2.05
C LEU A 89 38.47 -19.14 3.22
N ARG A 90 38.16 -18.71 4.45
CA ARG A 90 38.95 -19.02 5.67
C ARG A 90 38.49 -20.32 6.34
N GLU A 91 37.27 -20.75 6.09
CA GLU A 91 36.66 -21.94 6.69
C GLU A 91 36.81 -23.19 5.82
N GLN A 92 36.53 -24.37 6.39
CA GLN A 92 36.55 -25.66 5.68
C GLN A 92 35.26 -26.46 5.92
N GLY A 93 35.05 -27.48 5.08
CA GLY A 93 33.94 -28.42 5.23
C GLY A 93 32.55 -27.78 5.10
N GLU A 94 31.66 -28.11 6.02
CA GLU A 94 30.27 -27.66 6.02
C GLU A 94 30.12 -26.15 6.23
N ARG A 95 30.92 -25.56 7.11
CA ARG A 95 30.90 -24.11 7.37
C ARG A 95 31.24 -23.30 6.13
N LYS A 96 32.25 -23.73 5.36
CA LYS A 96 32.58 -23.13 4.07
C LYS A 96 31.40 -23.18 3.10
N ARG A 97 30.67 -24.31 3.05
CA ARG A 97 29.51 -24.46 2.16
C ARG A 97 28.38 -23.49 2.54
N ILE A 98 28.06 -23.39 3.83
CA ILE A 98 27.00 -22.48 4.33
C ILE A 98 27.38 -21.02 4.07
N LEU A 99 28.59 -20.61 4.43
CA LEU A 99 29.03 -19.23 4.21
C LEU A 99 29.07 -18.87 2.72
N LYS A 100 29.50 -19.82 1.88
CA LYS A 100 29.46 -19.64 0.43
C LYS A 100 28.03 -19.52 -0.09
N SER A 101 27.11 -20.38 0.34
CA SER A 101 25.71 -20.32 -0.12
C SER A 101 25.04 -19.00 0.27
N VAL A 102 25.35 -18.47 1.46
CA VAL A 102 24.88 -17.14 1.89
C VAL A 102 25.45 -16.05 0.97
N ALA A 103 26.75 -16.09 0.67
CA ALA A 103 27.37 -15.13 -0.24
C ALA A 103 26.80 -15.20 -1.66
N ASP A 104 26.52 -16.41 -2.16
CA ASP A 104 25.92 -16.63 -3.48
C ASP A 104 24.47 -16.12 -3.54
N LEU A 105 23.69 -16.28 -2.46
CA LEU A 105 22.34 -15.73 -2.34
C LEU A 105 22.35 -14.20 -2.36
N LEU A 106 23.21 -13.59 -1.55
CA LEU A 106 23.36 -12.12 -1.50
C LEU A 106 23.83 -11.55 -2.85
N MET A 107 24.64 -12.29 -3.61
CA MET A 107 25.03 -11.88 -4.96
C MET A 107 23.82 -11.80 -5.90
N GLY A 108 22.90 -12.76 -5.82
CA GLY A 108 21.67 -12.74 -6.61
C GLY A 108 20.83 -11.49 -6.33
N ASP A 109 20.70 -11.13 -5.05
CA ASP A 109 19.95 -9.92 -4.66
C ASP A 109 20.62 -8.63 -5.16
N VAL A 110 21.96 -8.56 -5.13
CA VAL A 110 22.70 -7.39 -5.64
C VAL A 110 22.51 -7.23 -7.15
N LEU A 111 22.55 -8.32 -7.91
CA LEU A 111 22.32 -8.28 -9.35
C LEU A 111 20.89 -7.81 -9.69
N LEU A 112 19.90 -8.27 -8.92
CA LEU A 112 18.52 -7.84 -9.09
C LEU A 112 18.34 -6.35 -8.80
N ASP A 113 19.01 -5.81 -7.78
CA ASP A 113 19.02 -4.38 -7.49
C ASP A 113 19.58 -3.58 -8.66
N GLU A 114 20.69 -4.03 -9.25
CA GLU A 114 21.34 -3.38 -10.39
C GLU A 114 20.43 -3.38 -11.63
N ASP A 115 19.80 -4.52 -11.93
CA ASP A 115 18.84 -4.64 -13.03
C ASP A 115 17.62 -3.72 -12.85
N LEU A 116 17.08 -3.65 -11.62
CA LEU A 116 15.96 -2.78 -11.29
C LEU A 116 16.33 -1.31 -11.46
N GLN A 117 17.51 -0.90 -10.97
CA GLN A 117 18.00 0.47 -11.12
C GLN A 117 18.20 0.84 -12.59
N ALA A 118 18.75 -0.07 -13.40
CA ALA A 118 18.91 0.13 -14.83
C ALA A 118 17.54 0.28 -15.54
N ALA A 119 16.57 -0.59 -15.22
CA ALA A 119 15.23 -0.52 -15.79
C ALA A 119 14.50 0.78 -15.41
N LEU A 120 14.60 1.22 -14.16
CA LEU A 120 14.01 2.48 -13.70
C LEU A 120 14.68 3.69 -14.37
N ALA A 121 16.01 3.67 -14.53
CA ALA A 121 16.73 4.72 -15.23
C ALA A 121 16.30 4.82 -16.70
N MET A 122 16.11 3.68 -17.38
CA MET A 122 15.59 3.65 -18.76
C MET A 122 14.15 4.20 -18.85
N LEU A 123 13.30 3.90 -17.87
CA LEU A 123 11.92 4.40 -17.83
C LEU A 123 11.86 5.93 -17.63
N LEU A 124 12.74 6.49 -16.79
CA LEU A 124 12.79 7.93 -16.50
C LEU A 124 13.43 8.77 -17.62
N GLN A 125 14.19 8.14 -18.53
CA GLN A 125 14.74 8.79 -19.72
C GLN A 125 13.75 8.82 -20.90
N GLY A 126 12.56 8.25 -20.74
CA GLY A 126 11.47 8.23 -21.73
C GLY A 126 10.66 9.50 -21.78
#